data_AF-A0A662STW9-F1
#
_entry.id   AF-A0A662STW9-F1
#
_cell.length_a   1.000
_cell.length_b   1.000
_cell.length_c   1.000
_cell.angle_alpha   90.00
_cell.angle_beta   90.00
_cell.angle_gamma   90.00
#
_symmetry.space_group_name_H-M   'P 1'
#
loop_
_entity.id
_entity.type
_entity.pdbx_description
1 polymer ?
#
loop_
_entity_poly.entity_id
_entity_poly.type
_entity_poly.pdbx_seq_one_letter_code
_entity_poly.pdbx_strand_id
1 'polypeptide(L)'
;MELAQALAVATWMIPYAGALVSLLLSRLGRIRDFLAASWLGMSAICMTLLLREVLTSSEGVIAWSAPWISELGVNVGIYVDTLSAFMALVVAWLSFMIGVYSLKYMEGDPGLTRYWFFFDFFVGSMLLLVLADNLLLMFLGWEGTGLASYSLIGHWYTDEEERWVGDPGRTALGVPMYFSPSHSGLRALTFTRLGDVGFLAGIGVLYALTGTFSIPEIAEHTGEWAGWLASKGLLLPFLLAFSLGALAKSAQFPFHEWLVTAMTGPTSVSALIHAATMVKAGVYFLLRFGPIFKLASHELAHSMPMASSSIETYFAIIATIGGFTAFFMATQALVARELKLILAFSTASQLGYMVMVLGCSGLVEEFANGLLAGFTHFMSHAIFKAALFLGAGAVIHAVHSKYIDDMGGLSGHMKITFYSM
;
A
#
# COMPACT_ATOMS: atom_id res chain seq x y z
N MET A 1 14.10 -18.75 18.48
CA MET A 1 12.65 -18.73 18.18
C MET A 1 11.94 -17.63 18.96
N GLU A 2 12.02 -17.58 20.30
CA GLU A 2 11.39 -16.50 21.10
C GLU A 2 11.81 -15.07 20.71
N LEU A 3 13.10 -14.84 20.44
CA LEU A 3 13.59 -13.51 20.02
C LEU A 3 12.97 -13.07 18.68
N ALA A 4 12.90 -13.96 17.70
CA ALA A 4 12.34 -13.63 16.39
C ALA A 4 10.85 -13.30 16.46
N GLN A 5 10.09 -14.05 17.27
CA GLN A 5 8.67 -13.77 17.51
C GLN A 5 8.49 -12.41 18.20
N ALA A 6 9.31 -12.11 19.22
CA ALA A 6 9.29 -10.82 19.90
C ALA A 6 9.63 -9.66 18.94
N LEU A 7 10.64 -9.83 18.07
CA LEU A 7 11.02 -8.82 17.07
C LEU A 7 9.87 -8.56 16.08
N ALA A 8 9.18 -9.60 15.64
CA ALA A 8 8.08 -9.47 14.69
C ALA A 8 6.85 -8.80 15.30
N VAL A 9 6.47 -9.14 16.54
CA VAL A 9 5.41 -8.41 17.27
C VAL A 9 5.81 -6.96 17.51
N ALA A 10 7.04 -6.72 17.96
CA ALA A 10 7.55 -5.36 18.19
C ALA A 10 7.52 -4.51 16.92
N THR A 11 7.83 -5.10 15.76
CA THR A 11 7.91 -4.38 14.48
C THR A 11 6.62 -3.61 14.16
N TRP A 12 5.45 -4.23 14.29
CA TRP A 12 4.17 -3.56 13.98
C TRP A 12 3.54 -2.86 15.20
N MET A 13 3.83 -3.30 16.43
CA MET A 13 3.31 -2.67 17.66
C MET A 13 4.01 -1.37 18.04
N ILE A 14 5.32 -1.25 17.77
CA ILE A 14 6.09 -0.04 18.11
C ILE A 14 5.49 1.23 17.49
N PRO A 15 5.15 1.27 16.19
CA PRO A 15 4.51 2.45 15.61
C PRO A 15 3.14 2.76 16.25
N TYR A 16 2.33 1.76 16.58
CA TYR A 16 1.08 2.01 17.31
C TYR A 16 1.32 2.62 18.70
N ALA A 17 2.35 2.16 19.41
CA ALA A 17 2.76 2.79 20.66
C ALA A 17 3.23 4.23 20.45
N GLY A 18 4.02 4.49 19.40
CA GLY A 18 4.46 5.84 19.00
C GLY A 18 3.29 6.79 18.70
N ALA A 19 2.27 6.30 18.01
CA ALA A 19 1.04 7.04 17.76
C ALA A 19 0.35 7.46 19.07
N LEU A 20 0.11 6.50 19.98
CA LEU A 20 -0.54 6.77 21.27
C LEU A 20 0.28 7.72 22.16
N VAL A 21 1.59 7.50 22.22
CA VAL A 21 2.52 8.36 22.97
C VAL A 21 2.51 9.78 22.41
N SER A 22 2.41 9.96 21.09
CA SER A 22 2.34 11.28 20.47
C SER A 22 1.13 12.10 20.95
N LEU A 23 0.01 11.46 21.28
CA LEU A 23 -1.16 12.12 21.89
C LEU A 23 -0.86 12.58 23.33
N LEU A 24 -0.25 11.71 24.13
CA LEU A 24 0.11 11.99 25.52
C LEU A 24 1.15 13.13 25.63
N LEU A 25 2.08 13.19 24.67
CA LEU A 25 3.15 14.19 24.62
C LEU A 25 2.78 15.43 23.79
N SER A 26 1.49 15.67 23.55
CA SER A 26 0.99 16.81 22.74
C SER A 26 1.54 18.18 23.17
N ARG A 27 1.89 18.35 24.45
CA ARG A 27 2.42 19.60 25.03
C ARG A 27 3.94 19.74 24.91
N LEU A 28 4.68 18.71 24.50
CA LEU A 28 6.15 18.70 24.50
C LEU A 28 6.79 19.20 23.19
N GLY A 29 6.00 19.76 22.27
CA GLY A 29 6.50 20.40 21.04
C GLY A 29 7.44 19.48 20.24
N ARG A 30 8.65 19.96 19.94
CA ARG A 30 9.63 19.22 19.13
C ARG A 30 10.04 17.86 19.69
N ILE A 31 10.00 17.66 21.02
CA ILE A 31 10.37 16.36 21.62
C ILE A 31 9.40 15.26 21.16
N ARG A 32 8.10 15.57 21.06
CA ARG A 32 7.09 14.65 20.51
C ARG A 32 7.49 14.21 19.10
N ASP A 33 7.87 15.16 18.25
CA ASP A 33 8.19 14.92 16.83
C ASP A 33 9.39 13.98 16.69
N PHE A 34 10.47 14.27 17.43
CA PHE A 34 11.66 13.42 17.45
C PHE A 34 11.36 12.01 17.98
N LEU A 35 10.53 11.89 19.02
CA LEU A 35 10.14 10.58 19.57
C LEU A 35 9.31 9.78 18.57
N ALA A 36 8.32 10.40 17.91
CA ALA A 36 7.51 9.76 16.87
C ALA A 36 8.41 9.17 15.76
N ALA A 37 9.32 9.98 15.20
CA ALA A 37 10.28 9.49 14.21
C ALA A 37 11.23 8.40 14.76
N SER A 38 11.62 8.48 16.05
CA SER A 38 12.50 7.48 16.67
C SER A 38 11.83 6.11 16.83
N TRP A 39 10.53 6.06 17.12
CA TRP A 39 9.78 4.80 17.18
C TRP A 39 9.79 4.07 15.82
N LEU A 40 9.65 4.81 14.72
CA LEU A 40 9.77 4.25 13.37
C LEU A 40 11.17 3.67 13.12
N GLY A 41 12.22 4.37 13.59
CA GLY A 41 13.60 3.88 13.53
C GLY A 41 13.80 2.59 14.33
N MET A 42 13.21 2.50 15.52
CA MET A 42 13.23 1.28 16.32
C MET A 42 12.53 0.11 15.62
N SER A 43 11.36 0.36 15.02
CA SER A 43 10.65 -0.63 14.20
C SER A 43 11.50 -1.11 13.00
N ALA A 44 12.19 -0.19 12.30
CA ALA A 44 13.08 -0.53 11.19
C ALA A 44 14.29 -1.38 11.63
N ILE A 45 14.86 -1.10 12.81
CA ILE A 45 15.93 -1.93 13.39
C ILE A 45 15.38 -3.32 13.73
N CYS A 46 14.23 -3.42 14.40
CA CYS A 46 13.59 -4.70 14.71
C CYS A 46 13.35 -5.52 13.44
N MET A 47 12.85 -4.89 12.37
CA MET A 47 12.62 -5.55 11.09
C MET A 47 13.92 -5.99 10.41
N THR A 48 15.00 -5.23 10.54
CA THR A 48 16.32 -5.61 10.01
C THR A 48 16.86 -6.86 10.71
N LEU A 49 16.72 -6.92 12.04
CA LEU A 49 17.09 -8.09 12.82
C LEU A 49 16.20 -9.29 12.48
N LEU A 50 14.90 -9.08 12.32
CA LEU A 50 13.95 -10.11 11.93
C LEU A 50 14.25 -10.68 10.54
N LEU A 51 14.58 -9.84 9.56
CA LEU A 51 14.96 -10.30 8.22
C LEU A 51 16.18 -11.23 8.29
N ARG A 52 17.18 -10.90 9.11
CA ARG A 52 18.33 -11.78 9.32
C ARG A 52 17.88 -13.15 9.82
N GLU A 53 17.01 -13.21 10.82
CA GLU A 53 16.49 -14.47 11.35
C GLU A 53 15.75 -15.27 10.27
N VAL A 54 14.91 -14.62 9.45
CA VAL A 54 14.18 -15.26 8.34
C VAL A 54 15.13 -15.84 7.29
N LEU A 55 16.18 -15.13 6.93
CA LEU A 55 17.16 -15.58 5.93
C LEU A 55 18.09 -16.68 6.45
N THR A 56 18.29 -16.77 7.76
CA THR A 56 19.12 -17.82 8.39
C THR A 56 18.33 -19.02 8.89
N SER A 57 16.99 -18.94 8.93
CA SER A 57 16.15 -20.05 9.37
C SER A 57 16.11 -21.14 8.30
N SER A 58 16.08 -22.40 8.73
CA SER A 58 16.00 -23.55 7.83
C SER A 58 14.67 -23.62 7.07
N GLU A 59 13.59 -23.14 7.68
CA GLU A 59 12.25 -23.14 7.11
C GLU A 59 11.96 -21.88 6.27
N GLY A 60 12.80 -20.83 6.37
CA GLY A 60 12.58 -19.55 5.68
C GLY A 60 11.33 -18.79 6.15
N VAL A 61 10.71 -19.22 7.25
CA VAL A 61 9.48 -18.68 7.82
C VAL A 61 9.61 -18.52 9.33
N ILE A 62 9.02 -17.45 9.86
CA ILE A 62 8.85 -17.22 11.29
C ILE A 62 7.36 -16.96 11.53
N ALA A 63 6.74 -17.85 12.29
CA ALA A 63 5.33 -17.75 12.64
C ALA A 63 5.12 -17.73 14.15
N TRP A 64 4.09 -17.03 14.57
CA TRP A 64 3.58 -17.02 15.94
C TRP A 64 2.11 -16.63 15.90
N SER A 65 1.28 -17.31 16.67
CA SER A 65 -0.14 -16.97 16.79
C SER A 65 -0.63 -17.25 18.20
N ALA A 66 -1.58 -16.44 18.65
CA ALA A 66 -2.30 -16.62 19.90
C ALA A 66 -3.81 -16.49 19.66
N PRO A 67 -4.66 -17.26 20.36
CA PRO A 67 -6.10 -17.14 20.23
C PRO A 67 -6.58 -15.72 20.55
N TRP A 68 -7.42 -15.15 19.69
CA TRP A 68 -8.04 -13.85 19.90
C TRP A 68 -9.55 -13.95 20.06
N ILE A 69 -10.23 -14.58 19.09
CA ILE A 69 -11.67 -14.91 19.15
C ILE A 69 -11.80 -16.40 18.90
N SER A 70 -11.70 -17.18 19.98
CA SER A 70 -11.66 -18.64 19.93
C SER A 70 -12.90 -19.26 19.30
N GLU A 71 -14.07 -18.65 19.49
CA GLU A 71 -15.35 -19.12 18.95
C GLU A 71 -15.41 -19.09 17.42
N LEU A 72 -14.64 -18.19 16.81
CA LEU A 72 -14.54 -18.02 15.36
C LEU A 72 -13.24 -18.60 14.78
N GLY A 73 -12.37 -19.18 15.62
CA GLY A 73 -11.04 -19.66 15.21
C GLY A 73 -10.10 -18.53 14.81
N VAL A 74 -10.32 -17.30 15.29
CA VAL A 74 -9.50 -16.14 14.93
C VAL A 74 -8.32 -16.05 15.88
N ASN A 75 -7.12 -16.10 15.30
CA ASN A 75 -5.88 -15.85 16.01
C ASN A 75 -5.40 -14.40 15.76
N VAL A 76 -4.66 -13.85 16.71
CA VAL A 76 -3.77 -12.73 16.46
C VAL A 76 -2.38 -13.32 16.34
N GLY A 77 -1.79 -13.18 15.16
CA GLY A 77 -0.50 -13.77 14.88
C GLY A 77 0.25 -13.04 13.78
N ILE A 78 1.40 -13.61 13.46
CA ILE A 78 2.34 -13.14 12.47
C ILE A 78 2.79 -14.33 11.63
N TYR A 79 2.93 -14.08 10.33
CA TYR A 79 3.50 -15.03 9.39
C TYR A 79 4.52 -14.30 8.53
N VAL A 80 5.80 -14.52 8.84
CA VAL A 80 6.92 -13.79 8.24
C VAL A 80 7.73 -14.73 7.38
N ASP A 81 7.44 -14.72 6.09
CA ASP A 81 8.21 -15.37 5.03
C ASP A 81 9.11 -14.37 4.30
N THR A 82 9.84 -14.83 3.28
CA THR A 82 10.75 -13.96 2.52
C THR A 82 10.02 -12.77 1.88
N LEU A 83 8.82 -12.96 1.32
CA LEU A 83 8.05 -11.89 0.69
C LEU A 83 7.64 -10.80 1.70
N SER A 84 7.01 -11.18 2.80
CA SER A 84 6.59 -10.24 3.85
C SER A 84 7.78 -9.60 4.56
N ALA A 85 8.90 -10.31 4.75
CA ALA A 85 10.09 -9.76 5.38
C ALA A 85 10.69 -8.61 4.56
N PHE A 86 10.89 -8.79 3.25
CA PHE A 86 11.39 -7.70 2.40
C PHE A 86 10.38 -6.55 2.28
N MET A 87 9.09 -6.87 2.18
CA MET A 87 8.03 -5.88 2.13
C MET A 87 8.03 -5.00 3.40
N ALA A 88 8.03 -5.63 4.58
CA ALA A 88 8.04 -4.94 5.86
C ALA A 88 9.35 -4.16 6.08
N LEU A 89 10.49 -4.66 5.60
CA LEU A 89 11.76 -3.95 5.64
C LEU A 89 11.69 -2.61 4.89
N VAL A 90 11.17 -2.63 3.66
CA VAL A 90 11.00 -1.42 2.84
C VAL A 90 10.03 -0.45 3.51
N VAL A 91 8.89 -0.94 3.99
CA VAL A 91 7.91 -0.12 4.71
C VAL A 91 8.57 0.54 5.91
N ALA A 92 9.27 -0.20 6.76
CA ALA A 92 9.85 0.33 7.99
C ALA A 92 10.94 1.37 7.73
N TRP A 93 11.92 1.07 6.86
CA TRP A 93 13.01 2.00 6.57
C TRP A 93 12.58 3.24 5.80
N LEU A 94 11.74 3.10 4.77
CA LEU A 94 11.25 4.28 4.04
C LEU A 94 10.37 5.14 4.95
N SER A 95 9.51 4.54 5.77
CA SER A 95 8.69 5.30 6.71
C SER A 95 9.55 6.05 7.73
N PHE A 96 10.62 5.44 8.24
CA PHE A 96 11.59 6.13 9.10
C PHE A 96 12.25 7.31 8.39
N MET A 97 12.77 7.13 7.17
CA MET A 97 13.41 8.21 6.42
C MET A 97 12.44 9.36 6.08
N ILE A 98 11.20 9.03 5.71
CA ILE A 98 10.14 10.01 5.48
C ILE A 98 9.75 10.70 6.79
N GLY A 99 9.73 9.98 7.92
CA GLY A 99 9.55 10.54 9.25
C GLY A 99 10.64 11.56 9.59
N VAL A 100 11.91 11.21 9.39
CA VAL A 100 13.04 12.13 9.60
C VAL A 100 12.91 13.39 8.72
N TYR A 101 12.54 13.24 7.44
CA TYR A 101 12.25 14.37 6.56
C TYR A 101 11.10 15.24 7.09
N SER A 102 10.06 14.61 7.63
CA SER A 102 8.86 15.28 8.14
C SER A 102 9.15 16.20 9.32
N LEU A 103 10.17 15.90 10.14
CA LEU A 103 10.58 16.74 11.28
C LEU A 103 10.84 18.19 10.86
N LYS A 104 11.48 18.38 9.70
CA LYS A 104 11.77 19.72 9.15
C LYS A 104 10.66 20.21 8.24
N TYR A 105 10.08 19.33 7.42
CA TYR A 105 9.05 19.70 6.45
C TYR A 105 7.77 20.23 7.10
N MET A 106 7.34 19.61 8.21
CA MET A 106 6.13 19.99 8.94
C MET A 106 6.39 21.00 10.08
N GLU A 107 7.60 21.55 10.17
CA GLU A 107 7.96 22.45 11.25
C GLU A 107 7.05 23.68 11.28
N GLY A 108 6.43 23.95 12.42
CA GLY A 108 5.53 25.08 12.62
C GLY A 108 4.07 24.83 12.23
N ASP A 109 3.72 23.65 11.72
CA ASP A 109 2.33 23.29 11.45
C ASP A 109 1.53 23.15 12.77
N PRO A 110 0.33 23.75 12.89
CA PRO A 110 -0.44 23.72 14.13
C PRO A 110 -1.02 22.32 14.45
N GLY A 111 -1.14 21.43 13.47
CA GLY A 111 -1.78 20.13 13.57
C GLY A 111 -0.82 18.96 13.85
N LEU A 112 0.43 19.22 14.27
CA LEU A 112 1.47 18.19 14.36
C LEU A 112 1.15 16.98 15.25
N THR A 113 0.42 17.15 16.35
CA THR A 113 0.02 16.00 17.20
C THR A 113 -0.82 15.00 16.42
N ARG A 114 -1.80 15.52 15.65
CA ARG A 114 -2.67 14.69 14.81
C ARG A 114 -1.88 14.08 13.65
N TYR A 115 -0.99 14.85 13.05
CA TYR A 115 -0.09 14.37 12.00
C TYR A 115 0.70 13.14 12.46
N TRP A 116 1.44 13.23 13.58
CA TRP A 116 2.26 12.12 14.07
C TRP A 116 1.44 10.93 14.54
N PHE A 117 0.28 11.15 15.17
CA PHE A 117 -0.63 10.06 15.53
C PHE A 117 -1.01 9.25 14.29
N PHE A 118 -1.53 9.89 13.24
CA PHE A 118 -1.94 9.17 12.04
C PHE A 118 -0.77 8.67 11.21
N PHE A 119 0.39 9.35 11.23
CA PHE A 119 1.59 8.90 10.54
C PHE A 119 2.07 7.56 11.11
N ASP A 120 2.28 7.49 12.43
CA ASP A 120 2.75 6.28 13.09
C ASP A 120 1.70 5.16 13.08
N PHE A 121 0.42 5.51 13.27
CA PHE A 121 -0.70 4.56 13.16
C PHE A 121 -0.78 3.97 11.74
N PHE A 122 -0.55 4.78 10.73
CA PHE A 122 -0.54 4.33 9.33
C PHE A 122 0.59 3.33 9.10
N VAL A 123 1.81 3.60 9.60
CA VAL A 123 2.95 2.69 9.47
C VAL A 123 2.69 1.38 10.23
N GLY A 124 2.18 1.46 11.46
CA GLY A 124 1.81 0.28 12.24
C GLY A 124 0.77 -0.58 11.52
N SER A 125 -0.25 0.06 10.93
CA SER A 125 -1.29 -0.63 10.15
C SER A 125 -0.75 -1.29 8.89
N MET A 126 0.18 -0.64 8.20
CA MET A 126 0.83 -1.23 7.03
C MET A 126 1.71 -2.43 7.40
N LEU A 127 2.45 -2.35 8.50
CA LEU A 127 3.27 -3.47 8.99
C LEU A 127 2.40 -4.63 9.48
N LEU A 128 1.30 -4.34 10.18
CA LEU A 128 0.33 -5.35 10.58
C LEU A 128 -0.28 -6.07 9.36
N LEU A 129 -0.67 -5.32 8.33
CA LEU A 129 -1.20 -5.87 7.08
C LEU A 129 -0.21 -6.85 6.44
N VAL A 130 1.06 -6.45 6.34
CA VAL A 130 2.09 -7.26 5.67
C VAL A 130 2.45 -8.52 6.48
N LEU A 131 2.53 -8.40 7.80
CA LEU A 131 2.97 -9.47 8.69
C LEU A 131 1.83 -10.38 9.17
N ALA A 132 0.57 -10.06 8.86
CA ALA A 132 -0.59 -10.83 9.28
C ALA A 132 -0.54 -12.29 8.83
N ASP A 133 -0.85 -13.21 9.76
CA ASP A 133 -0.97 -14.65 9.48
C ASP A 133 -2.33 -15.04 8.89
N ASN A 134 -3.36 -14.21 9.10
CA ASN A 134 -4.73 -14.49 8.70
C ASN A 134 -5.40 -13.30 8.00
N LEU A 135 -6.45 -13.60 7.23
CA LEU A 135 -7.18 -12.65 6.41
C LEU A 135 -7.85 -11.52 7.22
N LEU A 136 -8.37 -11.82 8.41
CA LEU A 136 -9.02 -10.79 9.25
C LEU A 136 -7.99 -9.80 9.78
N LEU A 137 -6.84 -10.28 10.25
CA LEU A 137 -5.77 -9.41 10.72
C LEU A 137 -5.18 -8.58 9.57
N MET A 138 -5.02 -9.18 8.39
CA MET A 138 -4.63 -8.46 7.18
C MET A 138 -5.66 -7.37 6.86
N PHE A 139 -6.97 -7.67 6.95
CA PHE A 139 -8.04 -6.71 6.74
C PHE A 139 -8.06 -5.59 7.79
N LEU A 140 -7.74 -5.87 9.07
CA LEU A 140 -7.61 -4.84 10.10
C LEU A 140 -6.50 -3.84 9.77
N GLY A 141 -5.32 -4.32 9.36
CA GLY A 141 -4.24 -3.47 8.87
C GLY A 141 -4.65 -2.71 7.59
N TRP A 142 -5.35 -3.37 6.68
CA TRP A 142 -5.90 -2.80 5.45
C TRP A 142 -6.84 -1.61 5.69
N GLU A 143 -7.75 -1.77 6.64
CA GLU A 143 -8.71 -0.77 7.05
C GLU A 143 -8.05 0.38 7.81
N GLY A 144 -7.08 0.04 8.68
CA GLY A 144 -6.26 0.99 9.43
C GLY A 144 -5.46 1.92 8.52
N THR A 145 -4.82 1.39 7.47
CA THR A 145 -4.14 2.23 6.47
C THR A 145 -5.12 3.15 5.73
N GLY A 146 -6.34 2.66 5.43
CA GLY A 146 -7.40 3.47 4.83
C GLY A 146 -7.84 4.63 5.71
N LEU A 147 -8.12 4.35 6.99
CA LEU A 147 -8.52 5.37 7.96
C LEU A 147 -7.44 6.44 8.16
N ALA A 148 -6.19 6.03 8.34
CA ALA A 148 -5.13 7.00 8.54
C ALA A 148 -4.80 7.78 7.26
N SER A 149 -4.92 7.17 6.08
CA SER A 149 -4.77 7.89 4.81
C SER A 149 -5.80 9.02 4.67
N TYR A 150 -7.06 8.78 5.05
CA TYR A 150 -8.10 9.81 5.06
C TYR A 150 -7.67 11.03 5.86
N SER A 151 -7.20 10.82 7.09
CA SER A 151 -6.79 11.91 7.98
C SER A 151 -5.50 12.60 7.54
N LEU A 152 -4.55 11.87 6.94
CA LEU A 152 -3.29 12.43 6.45
C LEU A 152 -3.46 13.22 5.15
N ILE A 153 -4.31 12.76 4.23
CA ILE A 153 -4.65 13.48 2.99
C ILE A 153 -5.45 14.76 3.32
N GLY A 154 -6.42 14.64 4.23
CA GLY A 154 -7.22 15.76 4.73
C GLY A 154 -6.57 16.54 5.87
N HIS A 155 -5.24 16.49 6.03
CA HIS A 155 -4.57 17.16 7.15
C HIS A 155 -4.85 18.66 7.17
N TRP A 156 -4.83 19.34 6.02
CA TRP A 156 -5.24 20.75 5.94
C TRP A 156 -6.75 20.90 5.71
N TYR A 157 -7.55 20.40 6.66
CA TYR A 157 -9.03 20.38 6.62
C TYR A 157 -9.71 21.75 6.62
N THR A 158 -8.95 22.85 6.79
CA THR A 158 -9.45 24.22 6.62
C THR A 158 -9.70 24.56 5.15
N ASP A 159 -9.29 23.69 4.22
CA ASP A 159 -9.53 23.79 2.78
C ASP A 159 -9.06 25.12 2.16
N GLU A 160 -7.95 25.65 2.68
CA GLU A 160 -7.24 26.80 2.10
C GLU A 160 -6.89 26.55 0.62
N GLU A 161 -7.15 27.53 -0.25
CA GLU A 161 -7.01 27.40 -1.70
C GLU A 161 -5.59 27.01 -2.14
N GLU A 162 -4.57 27.50 -1.41
CA GLU A 162 -3.15 27.15 -1.63
C GLU A 162 -2.86 25.66 -1.46
N ARG A 163 -3.71 24.95 -0.69
CA ARG A 163 -3.58 23.52 -0.38
C ARG A 163 -4.36 22.62 -1.33
N TRP A 164 -5.14 23.20 -2.24
CA TRP A 164 -5.87 22.42 -3.24
C TRP A 164 -4.89 21.74 -4.19
N VAL A 165 -5.34 20.69 -4.86
CA VAL A 165 -4.61 20.06 -5.98
C VAL A 165 -5.39 20.29 -7.27
N GLY A 166 -4.69 20.52 -8.37
CA GLY A 166 -5.26 20.76 -9.68
C GLY A 166 -5.33 22.24 -10.03
N ASP A 167 -5.88 22.56 -11.21
CA ASP A 167 -5.94 23.93 -11.73
C ASP A 167 -7.24 24.63 -11.25
N PRO A 168 -7.20 25.60 -10.32
CA PRO A 168 -8.41 26.30 -9.87
C PRO A 168 -9.11 27.00 -11.03
N GLY A 169 -10.43 26.87 -11.09
CA GLY A 169 -11.27 27.44 -12.16
C GLY A 169 -11.26 26.66 -13.48
N ARG A 170 -10.41 25.64 -13.64
CA ARG A 170 -10.46 24.74 -14.80
C ARG A 170 -11.55 23.70 -14.61
N THR A 171 -12.33 23.47 -15.66
CA THR A 171 -13.31 22.38 -15.74
C THR A 171 -13.03 21.52 -16.96
N ALA A 172 -13.31 20.21 -16.85
CA ALA A 172 -13.30 19.27 -17.96
C ALA A 172 -14.62 18.52 -17.96
N LEU A 173 -15.35 18.55 -19.08
CA LEU A 173 -16.67 17.93 -19.20
C LEU A 173 -17.66 18.36 -18.08
N GLY A 174 -17.55 19.60 -17.60
CA GLY A 174 -18.38 20.13 -16.51
C GLY A 174 -17.94 19.71 -15.10
N VAL A 175 -16.87 18.93 -14.96
CA VAL A 175 -16.29 18.52 -13.67
C VAL A 175 -15.13 19.45 -13.31
N PRO A 176 -15.05 19.98 -12.08
CA PRO A 176 -13.92 20.77 -11.64
C PRO A 176 -12.65 19.90 -11.61
N MET A 177 -11.55 20.45 -12.15
CA MET A 177 -10.24 19.79 -12.16
C MET A 177 -9.35 20.27 -11.01
N TYR A 178 -9.97 20.61 -9.88
CA TYR A 178 -9.31 21.01 -8.65
C TYR A 178 -10.09 20.48 -7.44
N PHE A 179 -9.37 20.10 -6.37
CA PHE A 179 -9.96 19.42 -5.22
C PHE A 179 -9.35 19.93 -3.92
N SER A 180 -10.20 20.13 -2.91
CA SER A 180 -9.78 20.53 -1.56
C SER A 180 -9.25 19.33 -0.75
N PRO A 181 -8.42 19.56 0.28
CA PRO A 181 -7.92 18.50 1.17
C PRO A 181 -9.02 17.63 1.79
N SER A 182 -10.09 18.23 2.32
CA SER A 182 -11.18 17.48 2.96
C SER A 182 -11.94 16.61 1.96
N HIS A 183 -12.24 17.15 0.78
CA HIS A 183 -12.86 16.39 -0.30
C HIS A 183 -11.97 15.22 -0.75
N SER A 184 -10.68 15.48 -0.92
CA SER A 184 -9.71 14.49 -1.39
C SER A 184 -9.51 13.35 -0.37
N GLY A 185 -9.48 13.68 0.92
CA GLY A 185 -9.46 12.68 1.99
C GLY A 185 -10.68 11.77 1.94
N LEU A 186 -11.88 12.35 1.91
CA LEU A 186 -13.13 11.60 1.83
C LEU A 186 -13.19 10.73 0.57
N ARG A 187 -12.77 11.28 -0.57
CA ARG A 187 -12.71 10.55 -1.84
C ARG A 187 -11.81 9.32 -1.76
N ALA A 188 -10.62 9.46 -1.17
CA ALA A 188 -9.72 8.33 -0.93
C ALA A 188 -10.34 7.27 -0.03
N LEU A 189 -11.01 7.67 1.05
CA LEU A 189 -11.72 6.73 1.89
C LEU A 189 -12.82 6.00 1.11
N THR A 190 -13.71 6.72 0.42
CA THR A 190 -14.84 6.13 -0.29
C THR A 190 -14.42 5.17 -1.38
N PHE A 191 -13.46 5.54 -2.23
CA PHE A 191 -13.01 4.70 -3.34
C PHE A 191 -12.34 3.42 -2.84
N THR A 192 -11.55 3.52 -1.77
CA THR A 192 -10.87 2.36 -1.20
C THR A 192 -11.86 1.46 -0.50
N ARG A 193 -12.77 2.01 0.32
CA ARG A 193 -13.82 1.23 0.99
C ARG A 193 -14.77 0.53 0.02
N LEU A 194 -15.07 1.14 -1.12
CA LEU A 194 -15.89 0.49 -2.15
C LEU A 194 -15.23 -0.79 -2.66
N GLY A 195 -13.91 -0.77 -2.88
CA GLY A 195 -13.16 -1.99 -3.22
C GLY A 195 -13.08 -2.98 -2.07
N ASP A 196 -12.94 -2.49 -0.85
CA ASP A 196 -12.80 -3.30 0.37
C ASP A 196 -14.05 -4.16 0.65
N VAL A 197 -15.23 -3.77 0.15
CA VAL A 197 -16.44 -4.60 0.20
C VAL A 197 -16.23 -5.95 -0.51
N GLY A 198 -15.60 -5.95 -1.68
CA GLY A 198 -15.33 -7.17 -2.43
C GLY A 198 -14.29 -8.04 -1.73
N PHE A 199 -13.25 -7.41 -1.17
CA PHE A 199 -12.23 -8.11 -0.41
C PHE A 199 -12.83 -8.76 0.85
N LEU A 200 -13.61 -8.02 1.64
CA LEU A 200 -14.31 -8.54 2.83
C LEU A 200 -15.31 -9.65 2.48
N ALA A 201 -16.06 -9.52 1.39
CA ALA A 201 -16.95 -10.57 0.91
C ALA A 201 -16.18 -11.85 0.56
N GLY A 202 -15.02 -11.72 -0.09
CA GLY A 202 -14.16 -12.87 -0.40
C GLY A 202 -13.57 -13.53 0.85
N ILE A 203 -13.20 -12.75 1.89
CA ILE A 203 -12.82 -13.31 3.21
C ILE A 203 -13.96 -14.15 3.77
N GLY A 204 -15.21 -13.65 3.73
CA GLY A 204 -16.38 -14.37 4.21
C GLY A 204 -16.64 -15.67 3.44
N VAL A 205 -16.49 -15.66 2.12
CA VAL A 205 -16.65 -16.85 1.27
C VAL A 205 -15.56 -17.89 1.59
N LEU A 206 -14.29 -17.47 1.70
CA LEU A 206 -13.20 -18.39 2.05
C LEU A 206 -13.45 -19.03 3.41
N TYR A 207 -13.79 -18.24 4.43
CA TYR A 207 -14.11 -18.76 5.75
C TYR A 207 -15.29 -19.74 5.73
N ALA A 208 -16.35 -19.46 4.96
CA ALA A 208 -17.49 -20.35 4.84
C ALA A 208 -17.15 -21.70 4.18
N LEU A 209 -16.12 -21.74 3.33
CA LEU A 209 -15.71 -22.95 2.60
C LEU A 209 -14.59 -23.72 3.31
N THR A 210 -13.66 -23.04 3.97
CA THR A 210 -12.47 -23.65 4.61
C THR A 210 -12.59 -23.74 6.13
N GLY A 211 -13.48 -22.97 6.75
CA GLY A 211 -13.62 -22.87 8.21
C GLY A 211 -12.47 -22.12 8.91
N THR A 212 -11.55 -21.51 8.16
CA THR A 212 -10.33 -20.86 8.69
C THR A 212 -10.06 -19.52 8.03
N PHE A 213 -9.44 -18.61 8.77
CA PHE A 213 -8.92 -17.34 8.24
C PHE A 213 -7.42 -17.40 7.91
N SER A 214 -6.74 -18.50 8.30
CA SER A 214 -5.30 -18.69 8.12
C SER A 214 -4.94 -18.73 6.64
N ILE A 215 -4.07 -17.81 6.19
CA ILE A 215 -3.66 -17.73 4.79
C ILE A 215 -2.92 -19.01 4.34
N PRO A 216 -1.97 -19.57 5.14
CA PRO A 216 -1.34 -20.85 4.81
C PRO A 216 -2.33 -22.01 4.68
N GLU A 217 -3.28 -22.16 5.62
CA GLU A 217 -4.27 -23.25 5.55
C GLU A 217 -5.21 -23.10 4.34
N ILE A 218 -5.59 -21.87 3.98
CA ILE A 218 -6.37 -21.60 2.75
C ILE A 218 -5.60 -22.02 1.49
N ALA A 219 -4.27 -21.89 1.49
CA ALA A 219 -3.41 -22.33 0.40
C ALA A 219 -3.29 -23.86 0.31
N GLU A 220 -3.42 -24.57 1.43
CA GLU A 220 -3.42 -26.04 1.45
C GLU A 220 -4.74 -26.64 0.95
N HIS A 221 -5.86 -25.93 1.12
CA HIS A 221 -7.20 -26.42 0.72
C HIS A 221 -7.67 -25.86 -0.64
N THR A 222 -6.75 -25.54 -1.56
CA THR A 222 -7.11 -24.86 -2.83
C THR A 222 -8.09 -25.64 -3.68
N GLY A 223 -7.93 -26.96 -3.82
CA GLY A 223 -8.82 -27.82 -4.58
C GLY A 223 -10.25 -27.87 -4.02
N GLU A 224 -10.43 -27.70 -2.70
CA GLU A 224 -11.75 -27.74 -2.06
C GLU A 224 -12.55 -26.47 -2.34
N TRP A 225 -12.04 -25.31 -1.94
CA TRP A 225 -12.78 -24.05 -2.10
C TRP A 225 -12.88 -23.65 -3.57
N ALA A 226 -11.80 -23.82 -4.35
CA ALA A 226 -11.81 -23.46 -5.76
C ALA A 226 -12.66 -24.43 -6.58
N GLY A 227 -12.61 -25.74 -6.27
CA GLY A 227 -13.44 -26.76 -6.90
C GLY A 227 -14.92 -26.56 -6.61
N TRP A 228 -15.28 -26.22 -5.36
CA TRP A 228 -16.66 -25.90 -5.00
C TRP A 228 -17.17 -24.68 -5.78
N LEU A 229 -16.41 -23.58 -5.78
CA LEU A 229 -16.78 -22.36 -6.53
C LEU A 229 -16.86 -22.62 -8.03
N ALA A 230 -15.95 -23.41 -8.59
CA ALA A 230 -15.96 -23.81 -9.99
C ALA A 230 -17.22 -24.62 -10.34
N SER A 231 -17.61 -25.58 -9.50
CA SER A 231 -18.81 -26.40 -9.69
C SER A 231 -20.11 -25.57 -9.74
N LYS A 232 -20.09 -24.37 -9.16
CA LYS A 232 -21.20 -23.41 -9.16
C LYS A 232 -21.07 -22.31 -10.21
N GLY A 233 -19.99 -22.29 -10.99
CA GLY A 233 -19.70 -21.20 -11.93
C GLY A 233 -19.36 -19.86 -11.26
N LEU A 234 -18.97 -19.88 -9.97
CA LEU A 234 -18.72 -18.69 -9.16
C LEU A 234 -17.23 -18.36 -9.01
N LEU A 235 -16.32 -19.20 -9.53
CA LEU A 235 -14.88 -19.04 -9.34
C LEU A 235 -14.35 -17.69 -9.90
N LEU A 236 -14.61 -17.37 -11.16
CA LEU A 236 -14.16 -16.11 -11.75
C LEU A 236 -14.77 -14.87 -11.04
N PRO A 237 -16.10 -14.79 -10.80
CA PRO A 237 -16.69 -13.72 -10.00
C PRO A 237 -16.06 -13.57 -8.61
N PHE A 238 -15.79 -14.68 -7.93
CA PHE A 238 -15.13 -14.67 -6.63
C PHE A 238 -13.73 -14.08 -6.71
N LEU A 239 -12.88 -14.53 -7.65
CA LEU A 239 -11.51 -14.02 -7.80
C LEU A 239 -11.49 -12.52 -8.08
N LEU A 240 -12.40 -12.03 -8.94
CA LEU A 240 -12.53 -10.61 -9.25
C LEU A 240 -13.04 -9.80 -8.04
N ALA A 241 -14.05 -10.30 -7.32
CA ALA A 241 -14.58 -9.63 -6.13
C ALA A 241 -13.53 -9.56 -5.02
N PHE A 242 -12.85 -10.67 -4.73
CA PHE A 242 -11.82 -10.76 -3.72
C PHE A 242 -10.64 -9.83 -4.01
N SER A 243 -10.30 -9.65 -5.30
CA SER A 243 -9.23 -8.76 -5.75
C SER A 243 -9.65 -7.30 -5.91
N LEU A 244 -10.93 -6.97 -5.73
CA LEU A 244 -11.44 -5.62 -5.93
C LEU A 244 -10.81 -4.61 -4.95
N GLY A 245 -10.60 -5.02 -3.69
CA GLY A 245 -9.88 -4.20 -2.72
C GLY A 245 -8.46 -3.91 -3.18
N ALA A 246 -7.76 -4.92 -3.72
CA ALA A 246 -6.40 -4.75 -4.24
C ALA A 246 -6.35 -3.76 -5.41
N LEU A 247 -7.29 -3.84 -6.35
CA LEU A 247 -7.40 -2.89 -7.47
C LEU A 247 -7.71 -1.46 -6.99
N ALA A 248 -8.59 -1.32 -6.00
CA ALA A 248 -8.93 -0.01 -5.43
C ALA A 248 -7.75 0.63 -4.69
N LYS A 249 -7.09 -0.10 -3.77
CA LYS A 249 -5.92 0.39 -3.03
C LYS A 249 -4.72 0.66 -3.92
N SER A 250 -4.51 -0.09 -5.00
CA SER A 250 -3.43 0.16 -5.96
C SER A 250 -3.79 1.15 -7.06
N ALA A 251 -4.90 1.89 -6.91
CA ALA A 251 -5.34 2.96 -7.81
C ALA A 251 -5.42 2.51 -9.28
N GLN A 252 -5.85 1.26 -9.51
CA GLN A 252 -6.09 0.75 -10.87
C GLN A 252 -7.37 1.34 -11.43
N PHE A 253 -7.49 1.42 -12.75
CA PHE A 253 -8.75 1.79 -13.37
C PHE A 253 -9.86 0.80 -12.97
N PRO A 254 -11.08 1.27 -12.59
CA PRO A 254 -11.56 2.66 -12.60
C PRO A 254 -11.28 3.47 -11.31
N PHE A 255 -10.68 2.87 -10.28
CA PHE A 255 -10.44 3.47 -8.96
C PHE A 255 -9.27 4.45 -8.88
N HIS A 256 -8.56 4.74 -9.97
CA HIS A 256 -7.37 5.58 -9.98
C HIS A 256 -7.52 7.01 -9.40
N GLU A 257 -8.73 7.57 -9.45
CA GLU A 257 -8.94 9.00 -9.24
C GLU A 257 -8.61 9.49 -7.83
N TRP A 258 -8.80 8.65 -6.80
CA TRP A 258 -8.49 9.06 -5.43
C TRP A 258 -7.02 9.38 -5.22
N LEU A 259 -6.12 8.66 -5.91
CA LEU A 259 -4.69 8.82 -5.80
C LEU A 259 -4.25 10.18 -6.34
N VAL A 260 -4.88 10.60 -7.44
CA VAL A 260 -4.61 11.87 -8.11
C VAL A 260 -5.03 13.03 -7.21
N THR A 261 -6.19 12.91 -6.55
CA THR A 261 -6.66 13.92 -5.59
C THR A 261 -5.89 13.91 -4.26
N ALA A 262 -5.27 12.79 -3.89
CA ALA A 262 -4.56 12.65 -2.62
C ALA A 262 -3.32 13.57 -2.47
N MET A 263 -2.87 14.20 -3.55
CA MET A 263 -1.74 15.14 -3.52
C MET A 263 -2.03 16.44 -2.75
N THR A 264 -3.24 16.66 -2.24
CA THR A 264 -3.52 17.76 -1.29
C THR A 264 -2.77 17.60 0.03
N GLY A 265 -2.41 16.37 0.41
CA GLY A 265 -1.68 16.09 1.63
C GLY A 265 -0.27 16.69 1.63
N PRO A 266 0.37 16.76 2.82
CA PRO A 266 1.78 17.11 2.94
C PRO A 266 2.65 16.22 2.05
N THR A 267 3.78 16.74 1.56
CA THR A 267 4.62 15.97 0.63
C THR A 267 5.23 14.73 1.30
N SER A 268 5.50 14.79 2.60
CA SER A 268 5.87 13.62 3.40
C SER A 268 4.80 12.52 3.38
N VAL A 269 3.52 12.89 3.49
CA VAL A 269 2.39 11.95 3.36
C VAL A 269 2.32 11.37 1.95
N SER A 270 2.55 12.20 0.93
CA SER A 270 2.57 11.74 -0.45
C SER A 270 3.67 10.69 -0.67
N ALA A 271 4.88 10.93 -0.15
CA ALA A 271 5.96 9.95 -0.15
C ALA A 271 5.56 8.67 0.60
N LEU A 272 4.93 8.78 1.78
CA LEU A 272 4.55 7.62 2.58
C LEU A 272 3.53 6.75 1.84
N ILE A 273 2.39 7.32 1.46
CA ILE A 273 1.22 6.63 0.90
C ILE A 273 1.52 6.08 -0.50
N HIS A 274 2.13 6.89 -1.37
CA HIS A 274 2.29 6.56 -2.78
C HIS A 274 3.64 5.88 -3.09
N ALA A 275 4.66 6.08 -2.25
CA ALA A 275 5.95 5.44 -2.45
C ALA A 275 6.18 4.22 -1.56
N ALA A 276 5.81 4.21 -0.29
CA ALA A 276 6.21 3.09 0.58
C ALA A 276 5.11 2.05 0.84
N THR A 277 3.83 2.42 0.79
CA THR A 277 2.81 1.69 1.59
C THR A 277 1.47 1.42 0.92
N MET A 278 0.47 2.32 1.01
CA MET A 278 -0.94 2.03 0.74
C MET A 278 -1.18 1.50 -0.67
N VAL A 279 -0.57 2.16 -1.65
CA VAL A 279 -0.73 1.76 -3.06
C VAL A 279 -0.07 0.42 -3.37
N LYS A 280 0.89 0.05 -2.54
CA LYS A 280 1.64 -1.21 -2.60
C LYS A 280 0.90 -2.35 -1.91
N ALA A 281 -0.06 -2.07 -1.02
CA ALA A 281 -0.88 -3.12 -0.40
C ALA A 281 -1.67 -3.94 -1.44
N GLY A 282 -2.19 -3.29 -2.49
CA GLY A 282 -2.86 -3.99 -3.58
C GLY A 282 -1.91 -4.86 -4.42
N VAL A 283 -0.68 -4.39 -4.68
CA VAL A 283 0.33 -5.19 -5.38
C VAL A 283 0.81 -6.35 -4.50
N TYR A 284 0.98 -6.11 -3.19
CA TYR A 284 1.30 -7.14 -2.20
C TYR A 284 0.23 -8.24 -2.14
N PHE A 285 -1.06 -7.88 -2.20
CA PHE A 285 -2.14 -8.84 -2.32
C PHE A 285 -1.94 -9.74 -3.55
N LEU A 286 -1.65 -9.18 -4.73
CA LEU A 286 -1.43 -10.00 -5.93
C LEU A 286 -0.17 -10.88 -5.82
N LEU A 287 0.90 -10.38 -5.19
CA LEU A 287 2.11 -11.17 -4.91
C LEU A 287 1.85 -12.32 -3.92
N ARG A 288 0.94 -12.13 -2.95
CA ARG A 288 0.60 -13.11 -1.91
C ARG A 288 -0.42 -14.15 -2.40
N PHE A 289 -1.50 -13.71 -3.06
CA PHE A 289 -2.62 -14.57 -3.49
C PHE A 289 -2.48 -15.08 -4.92
N GLY A 290 -1.70 -14.42 -5.78
CA GLY A 290 -1.39 -14.93 -7.12
C GLY A 290 -0.84 -16.37 -7.12
N PRO A 291 0.16 -16.71 -6.30
CA PRO A 291 0.62 -18.09 -6.13
C PRO A 291 -0.49 -19.05 -5.70
N ILE A 292 -1.34 -18.64 -4.76
CA ILE A 292 -2.48 -19.45 -4.27
C ILE A 292 -3.48 -19.73 -5.39
N PHE A 293 -3.77 -18.73 -6.23
CA PHE A 293 -4.65 -18.93 -7.39
C PHE A 293 -3.99 -19.82 -8.46
N LYS A 294 -2.67 -19.74 -8.65
CA LYS A 294 -1.95 -20.62 -9.57
C LYS A 294 -1.92 -22.07 -9.06
N LEU A 295 -1.77 -22.28 -7.75
CA LEU A 295 -1.89 -23.59 -7.11
C LEU A 295 -3.30 -24.17 -7.33
N ALA A 296 -4.35 -23.38 -7.09
CA ALA A 296 -5.72 -23.77 -7.38
C ALA A 296 -5.92 -24.18 -8.85
N SER A 297 -5.32 -23.46 -9.80
CA SER A 297 -5.38 -23.79 -11.22
C SER A 297 -4.71 -25.14 -11.53
N HIS A 298 -3.57 -25.43 -10.89
CA HIS A 298 -2.86 -26.70 -11.05
C HIS A 298 -3.65 -27.89 -10.48
N GLU A 299 -4.22 -27.77 -9.28
CA GLU A 299 -5.03 -28.84 -8.67
C GLU A 299 -6.30 -29.14 -9.48
N LEU A 300 -6.92 -28.11 -10.06
CA LEU A 300 -8.13 -28.25 -10.87
C LEU A 300 -7.85 -28.68 -12.32
N ALA A 301 -6.60 -28.63 -12.80
CA ALA A 301 -6.28 -28.86 -14.21
C ALA A 301 -6.71 -30.25 -14.72
N HIS A 302 -6.58 -31.27 -13.87
CA HIS A 302 -6.96 -32.65 -14.24
C HIS A 302 -8.44 -32.96 -14.00
N SER A 303 -9.05 -32.35 -12.98
CA SER A 303 -10.41 -32.68 -12.54
C SER A 303 -11.47 -31.79 -13.16
N MET A 304 -11.17 -30.51 -13.41
CA MET A 304 -12.09 -29.49 -13.94
C MET A 304 -11.37 -28.51 -14.88
N PRO A 305 -11.06 -28.88 -16.14
CA PRO A 305 -10.29 -28.03 -17.07
C PRO A 305 -10.91 -26.64 -17.30
N MET A 306 -12.24 -26.54 -17.29
CA MET A 306 -12.95 -25.26 -17.44
C MET A 306 -12.67 -24.30 -16.26
N ALA A 307 -12.39 -24.83 -15.07
CA ALA A 307 -12.05 -24.02 -13.89
C ALA A 307 -10.65 -23.40 -14.02
N SER A 308 -9.66 -24.15 -14.49
CA SER A 308 -8.31 -23.63 -14.76
C SER A 308 -8.36 -22.50 -15.80
N SER A 309 -9.18 -22.65 -16.85
CA SER A 309 -9.40 -21.57 -17.84
C SER A 309 -10.04 -20.30 -17.23
N SER A 310 -10.84 -20.44 -16.17
CA SER A 310 -11.42 -19.30 -15.44
C SER A 310 -10.36 -18.52 -14.67
N ILE A 311 -9.37 -19.21 -14.10
CA ILE A 311 -8.23 -18.58 -13.40
C ILE A 311 -7.30 -17.87 -14.40
N GLU A 312 -7.03 -18.48 -15.56
CA GLU A 312 -6.28 -17.84 -16.64
C GLU A 312 -7.01 -16.59 -17.15
N THR A 313 -8.33 -16.67 -17.31
CA THR A 313 -9.17 -15.52 -17.67
C THR A 313 -9.06 -14.40 -16.63
N TYR A 314 -9.05 -14.74 -15.34
CA TYR A 314 -8.80 -13.77 -14.27
C TYR A 314 -7.44 -13.08 -14.44
N PHE A 315 -6.35 -13.84 -14.66
CA PHE A 315 -5.02 -13.27 -14.87
C PHE A 315 -4.95 -12.37 -16.12
N ALA A 316 -5.64 -12.74 -17.20
CA ALA A 316 -5.75 -11.90 -18.40
C ALA A 316 -6.49 -10.59 -18.14
N ILE A 317 -7.55 -10.60 -17.32
CA ILE A 317 -8.27 -9.40 -16.90
C ILE A 317 -7.34 -8.50 -16.07
N ILE A 318 -6.63 -9.05 -15.09
CA ILE A 318 -5.67 -8.29 -14.26
C ILE A 318 -4.56 -7.68 -15.13
N ALA A 319 -4.01 -8.46 -16.08
CA ALA A 319 -3.00 -7.97 -17.02
C ALA A 319 -3.52 -6.79 -17.85
N THR A 320 -4.74 -6.90 -18.35
CA THR A 320 -5.39 -5.87 -19.17
C THR A 320 -5.68 -4.61 -18.37
N ILE A 321 -6.21 -4.73 -17.15
CA ILE A 321 -6.46 -3.59 -16.25
C ILE A 321 -5.14 -2.88 -15.91
N GLY A 322 -4.09 -3.64 -15.60
CA GLY A 322 -2.76 -3.10 -15.31
C GLY A 322 -2.18 -2.36 -16.50
N GLY A 323 -2.20 -2.98 -17.69
CA GLY A 323 -1.68 -2.37 -18.93
C GLY A 323 -2.46 -1.12 -19.34
N PHE A 324 -3.78 -1.14 -19.23
CA PHE A 324 -4.62 0.03 -19.48
C PHE A 324 -4.33 1.15 -18.49
N THR A 325 -4.23 0.84 -17.19
CA THR A 325 -3.89 1.82 -16.15
C THR A 325 -2.50 2.42 -16.41
N ALA A 326 -1.51 1.59 -16.76
CA ALA A 326 -0.14 2.02 -17.06
C ALA A 326 -0.12 3.07 -18.19
N PHE A 327 -0.78 2.75 -19.30
CA PHE A 327 -0.88 3.62 -20.46
C PHE A 327 -1.68 4.90 -20.15
N PHE A 328 -2.89 4.75 -19.63
CA PHE A 328 -3.79 5.87 -19.39
C PHE A 328 -3.17 6.89 -18.42
N MET A 329 -2.59 6.44 -17.30
CA MET A 329 -1.96 7.33 -16.33
C MET A 329 -0.70 8.00 -16.86
N ALA A 330 0.08 7.33 -17.72
CA ALA A 330 1.24 7.96 -18.37
C ALA A 330 0.83 9.13 -19.27
N THR A 331 -0.27 9.00 -20.02
CA THR A 331 -0.77 10.11 -20.86
C THR A 331 -1.24 11.31 -20.04
N GLN A 332 -1.85 11.08 -18.87
CA GLN A 332 -2.27 12.14 -17.96
C GLN A 332 -1.07 12.86 -17.31
N ALA A 333 0.02 12.13 -17.01
CA ALA A 333 1.23 12.71 -16.45
C ALA A 333 1.87 13.77 -17.38
N LEU A 334 1.78 13.58 -18.71
CA LEU A 334 2.38 14.49 -19.70
C LEU A 334 1.73 15.88 -19.75
N VAL A 335 0.47 15.98 -19.31
CA VAL A 335 -0.32 17.22 -19.38
C VAL A 335 -0.60 17.82 -18.00
N ALA A 336 -0.13 17.17 -16.93
CA ALA A 336 -0.24 17.68 -15.57
C ALA A 336 0.76 18.82 -15.35
N ARG A 337 0.30 19.90 -14.71
CA ARG A 337 1.11 21.12 -14.46
C ARG A 337 1.69 21.18 -13.06
N GLU A 338 1.11 20.45 -12.11
CA GLU A 338 1.59 20.40 -10.74
C GLU A 338 2.63 19.29 -10.55
N LEU A 339 3.73 19.60 -9.86
CA LEU A 339 4.84 18.67 -9.68
C LEU A 339 4.42 17.38 -8.94
N LYS A 340 3.67 17.50 -7.84
CA LYS A 340 3.15 16.32 -7.10
C LYS A 340 2.15 15.52 -7.94
N LEU A 341 1.34 16.18 -8.74
CA LEU A 341 0.33 15.55 -9.59
C LEU A 341 0.96 14.71 -10.71
N ILE A 342 2.04 15.21 -11.32
CA ILE A 342 2.85 14.45 -12.30
C ILE A 342 3.40 13.18 -11.64
N LEU A 343 3.94 13.29 -10.42
CA LEU A 343 4.46 12.15 -9.67
C LEU A 343 3.36 11.16 -9.27
N ALA A 344 2.15 11.63 -8.97
CA ALA A 344 0.98 10.79 -8.70
C ALA A 344 0.61 9.95 -9.93
N PHE A 345 0.44 10.58 -11.09
CA PHE A 345 0.16 9.88 -12.35
C PHE A 345 1.28 8.91 -12.73
N SER A 346 2.54 9.32 -12.56
CA SER A 346 3.69 8.43 -12.75
C SER A 346 3.62 7.22 -11.81
N THR A 347 3.22 7.41 -10.55
CA THR A 347 3.05 6.32 -9.58
C THR A 347 1.94 5.36 -10.01
N ALA A 348 0.76 5.88 -10.38
CA ALA A 348 -0.35 5.08 -10.87
C ALA A 348 0.05 4.25 -12.10
N SER A 349 0.84 4.84 -13.01
CA SER A 349 1.37 4.15 -14.19
C SER A 349 2.31 3.00 -13.81
N GLN A 350 3.27 3.23 -12.90
CA GLN A 350 4.21 2.20 -12.43
C GLN A 350 3.50 1.06 -11.68
N LEU A 351 2.46 1.37 -10.90
CA LEU A 351 1.60 0.34 -10.29
C LEU A 351 0.85 -0.45 -11.36
N GLY A 352 0.37 0.21 -12.42
CA GLY A 352 -0.19 -0.45 -13.60
C GLY A 352 0.79 -1.44 -14.22
N TYR A 353 2.07 -1.09 -14.36
CA TYR A 353 3.11 -2.03 -14.82
C TYR A 353 3.28 -3.22 -13.88
N MET A 354 3.31 -3.00 -12.56
CA MET A 354 3.40 -4.11 -11.59
C MET A 354 2.19 -5.05 -11.69
N VAL A 355 0.97 -4.50 -11.73
CA VAL A 355 -0.28 -5.26 -11.86
C VAL A 355 -0.32 -6.00 -13.20
N MET A 356 0.12 -5.36 -14.29
CA MET A 356 0.22 -5.97 -15.61
C MET A 356 1.15 -7.18 -15.59
N VAL A 357 2.36 -7.03 -15.06
CA VAL A 357 3.36 -8.11 -14.99
C VAL A 357 2.87 -9.27 -14.14
N LEU A 358 2.20 -8.99 -13.01
CA LEU A 358 1.60 -10.02 -12.15
C LEU A 358 0.36 -10.70 -12.79
N GLY A 359 -0.37 -9.98 -13.65
CA GLY A 359 -1.38 -10.58 -14.50
C GLY A 359 -0.77 -11.51 -15.54
N CYS A 360 0.23 -11.02 -16.29
CA CYS A 360 0.95 -11.80 -17.30
C CYS A 360 1.66 -13.02 -16.70
N SER A 361 2.13 -12.95 -15.45
CA SER A 361 2.82 -14.08 -14.81
C SER A 361 1.93 -15.32 -14.74
N GLY A 362 0.63 -15.15 -14.48
CA GLY A 362 -0.34 -16.25 -14.44
C GLY A 362 -0.60 -16.93 -15.79
N LEU A 363 -0.30 -16.23 -16.89
CA LEU A 363 -0.51 -16.66 -18.28
C LEU A 363 0.71 -17.35 -18.89
N VAL A 364 1.87 -17.27 -18.25
CA VAL A 364 3.10 -17.92 -18.71
C VAL A 364 3.39 -19.18 -17.88
N GLU A 365 4.17 -20.10 -18.45
CA GLU A 365 4.59 -21.32 -17.75
C GLU A 365 5.48 -20.99 -16.55
N GLU A 366 6.43 -20.07 -16.72
CA GLU A 366 7.38 -19.64 -15.69
C GLU A 366 6.78 -18.55 -14.78
N PHE A 367 5.74 -18.91 -14.02
CA PHE A 367 5.04 -18.01 -13.09
C PHE A 367 5.98 -17.27 -12.12
N ALA A 368 7.02 -17.97 -11.63
CA ALA A 368 7.99 -17.42 -10.70
C ALA A 368 8.80 -16.23 -11.29
N ASN A 369 9.12 -16.26 -12.58
CA ASN A 369 9.87 -15.20 -13.23
C ASN A 369 9.04 -13.91 -13.33
N GLY A 370 7.74 -14.04 -13.61
CA GLY A 370 6.82 -12.90 -13.61
C GLY A 370 6.60 -12.32 -12.20
N LEU A 371 6.47 -13.17 -11.17
CA LEU A 371 6.42 -12.71 -9.78
C LEU A 371 7.68 -11.94 -9.38
N LEU A 372 8.86 -12.47 -9.70
CA LEU A 372 10.13 -11.83 -9.40
C LEU A 372 10.25 -10.48 -10.12
N ALA A 373 9.88 -10.41 -11.41
CA ALA A 373 9.87 -9.16 -12.16
C ALA A 373 8.95 -8.11 -11.52
N GLY A 374 7.73 -8.50 -11.13
CA GLY A 374 6.79 -7.63 -10.42
C GLY A 374 7.35 -7.15 -9.08
N PHE A 375 7.95 -8.05 -8.31
CA PHE A 375 8.54 -7.75 -7.00
C PHE A 375 9.81 -6.88 -7.10
N THR A 376 10.70 -7.10 -8.07
CA THR A 376 11.88 -6.26 -8.27
C THR A 376 11.48 -4.84 -8.69
N HIS A 377 10.51 -4.71 -9.60
CA HIS A 377 9.99 -3.40 -9.99
C HIS A 377 9.32 -2.70 -8.80
N PHE A 378 8.54 -3.43 -8.00
CA PHE A 378 7.96 -2.96 -6.75
C PHE A 378 9.01 -2.34 -5.81
N MET A 379 10.12 -3.05 -5.57
CA MET A 379 11.20 -2.62 -4.67
C MET A 379 11.91 -1.38 -5.20
N SER A 380 12.28 -1.40 -6.48
CA SER A 380 12.90 -0.24 -7.15
C SER A 380 12.02 1.00 -7.04
N HIS A 381 10.74 0.85 -7.40
CA HIS A 381 9.75 1.93 -7.35
C HIS A 381 9.56 2.50 -5.95
N ALA A 382 9.58 1.68 -4.91
CA ALA A 382 9.48 2.18 -3.54
C ALA A 382 10.57 3.21 -3.22
N ILE A 383 11.82 2.88 -3.56
CA ILE A 383 12.99 3.68 -3.23
C ILE A 383 13.03 4.95 -4.08
N PHE A 384 13.02 4.83 -5.42
CA PHE A 384 13.17 6.00 -6.27
C PHE A 384 11.96 6.94 -6.18
N LYS A 385 10.74 6.42 -5.98
CA LYS A 385 9.56 7.28 -5.87
C LYS A 385 9.52 8.02 -4.55
N ALA A 386 10.02 7.43 -3.46
CA ALA A 386 10.18 8.13 -2.19
C ALA A 386 11.15 9.30 -2.36
N ALA A 387 12.31 9.06 -2.95
CA ALA A 387 13.29 10.11 -3.25
C ALA A 387 12.69 11.25 -4.11
N LEU A 388 11.94 10.90 -5.17
CA LEU A 388 11.28 11.89 -6.03
C LEU A 388 10.25 12.75 -5.29
N PHE A 389 9.42 12.16 -4.42
CA PHE A 389 8.46 12.94 -3.63
C PHE A 389 9.16 13.85 -2.61
N LEU A 390 10.18 13.35 -1.90
CA LEU A 390 10.93 14.17 -0.95
C LEU A 390 11.67 15.32 -1.65
N GLY A 391 12.24 15.06 -2.82
CA GLY A 391 12.87 16.06 -3.68
C GLY A 391 11.86 17.10 -4.19
N ALA A 392 10.69 16.66 -4.67
CA ALA A 392 9.61 17.55 -5.07
C ALA A 392 9.15 18.45 -3.92
N GLY A 393 9.04 17.91 -2.70
CA GLY A 393 8.70 18.70 -1.52
C GLY A 393 9.75 19.77 -1.19
N ALA A 394 11.04 19.46 -1.39
CA ALA A 394 12.11 20.45 -1.25
C ALA A 394 12.03 21.55 -2.30
N VAL A 395 11.75 21.21 -3.57
CA VAL A 395 11.56 22.18 -4.66
C VAL A 395 10.36 23.09 -4.38
N ILE A 396 9.22 22.52 -3.98
CA ILE A 396 8.01 23.29 -3.65
C ILE A 396 8.27 24.25 -2.49
N HIS A 397 8.99 23.81 -1.45
CA HIS A 397 9.38 24.69 -0.34
C HIS A 397 10.32 25.82 -0.75
N ALA A 398 11.23 25.58 -1.71
CA ALA A 398 12.20 26.57 -2.15
C ALA A 398 11.60 27.62 -3.11
N VAL A 399 10.70 27.18 -4.00
CA VAL A 399 10.09 28.05 -5.02
C VAL A 399 8.80 28.71 -4.53
N HIS A 400 8.18 28.15 -3.47
CA HIS A 400 6.85 28.56 -3.00
C HIS A 400 5.75 28.44 -4.07
N SER A 401 5.98 27.61 -5.09
CA SER A 401 4.98 27.21 -6.09
C SER A 401 5.00 25.71 -6.29
N LYS A 402 3.82 25.17 -6.60
CA LYS A 402 3.59 23.75 -6.95
C LYS A 402 3.55 23.51 -8.46
N TYR A 403 3.46 24.57 -9.26
CA TYR A 403 3.37 24.48 -10.72
C TYR A 403 4.75 24.49 -11.35
N ILE A 404 4.97 23.59 -12.31
CA ILE A 404 6.26 23.46 -13.00
C ILE A 404 6.57 24.68 -13.89
N ASP A 405 5.55 25.41 -14.33
CA ASP A 405 5.70 26.61 -15.16
C ASP A 405 6.43 27.75 -14.42
N ASP A 406 6.36 27.73 -13.08
CA ASP A 406 7.04 28.69 -12.21
C ASP A 406 8.47 28.24 -11.83
N MET A 407 8.90 27.07 -12.29
CA MET A 407 10.18 26.45 -11.95
C MET A 407 11.16 26.55 -13.12
N GLY A 408 12.42 26.94 -12.85
CA GLY A 408 13.47 27.01 -13.88
C GLY A 408 14.86 27.23 -13.31
N GLY A 409 15.90 26.69 -13.97
CA GLY A 409 17.31 26.93 -13.59
C GLY A 409 17.72 26.43 -12.19
N LEU A 410 16.95 25.51 -11.59
CA LEU A 410 17.15 25.06 -10.21
C LEU A 410 18.38 24.15 -10.03
N SER A 411 18.89 23.53 -11.10
CA SER A 411 20.07 22.66 -11.02
C SER A 411 21.32 23.37 -10.49
N GLY A 412 21.46 24.67 -10.76
CA GLY A 412 22.55 25.50 -10.24
C GLY A 412 22.45 25.80 -8.74
N HIS A 413 21.21 25.88 -8.23
CA HIS A 413 20.92 26.34 -6.87
C HIS A 413 20.71 25.18 -5.88
N MET A 414 20.07 24.09 -6.34
CA MET A 414 19.67 22.94 -5.53
C MET A 414 20.35 21.65 -6.01
N LYS A 415 21.69 21.66 -6.07
CA LYS A 415 22.51 20.58 -6.66
C LYS A 415 22.21 19.19 -6.08
N ILE A 416 22.08 19.08 -4.75
CA ILE A 416 21.80 17.79 -4.09
C ILE A 416 20.42 17.27 -4.52
N THR A 417 19.40 18.13 -4.51
CA THR A 417 18.05 17.77 -4.96
C THR A 417 18.04 17.36 -6.43
N PHE A 418 18.77 18.08 -7.29
CA PHE A 418 18.88 17.77 -8.71
C PHE A 418 19.54 16.41 -9.00
N TYR A 419 20.55 15.99 -8.24
CA TYR A 419 21.17 14.67 -8.42
C TYR A 419 20.35 13.53 -7.79
N SER A 420 19.48 13.86 -6.83
CA SER A 420 18.68 12.87 -6.10
C SER A 420 17.34 12.56 -6.77
N MET A 421 16.87 13.45 -7.65
CA MET A 421 15.68 13.30 -8.49
C MET A 421 16.08 12.88 -9.89
#